data_AF-A0A916JPZ2-F1
#
_entry.id   AF-A0A916JPZ2-F1
#
_cell.length_a   1.000
_cell.length_b   1.000
_cell.length_c   1.000
_cell.angle_alpha   90.00
_cell.angle_beta   90.00
_cell.angle_gamma   90.00
#
_symmetry.space_group_name_H-M   'P 1'
#
loop_
_entity.id
_entity.type
_entity.pdbx_description
1 polymer ?
#
loop_
_entity_poly.entity_id
_entity_poly.type
_entity_poly.pdbx_seq_one_letter_code
_entity_poly.pdbx_strand_id
1 'polypeptide(L)'
;MKEKLIFIHIPKTGGTSINCEINQTEWQTTPDFYYRHIDYKTKKSNSGDIFMESNHSKYKDFPIFFFMRNPIERLFSEYYFLKPRKEFMSLLPRTPRSFYEYCKFKNTQNSIIKFLLGHRMYSNPILNESVYSQLIERIETLNIKIGIFEDYVRSLVYLEKELNISWNETIQKKRITIDKPSYLELSNEEYDEIKELNSFDFKLYEYAVKILNESNVNLDTANIVLSGSRYDYIEKYTQRFILIETIMTQKGKTFLAQNKSFFAKLNLSLHRKKLRGQEYVRAWNSAFRASLVNAIDDHKTLEKLENISSNCDDPLQESFALAKLINTELNKSTHAPKINRLN
;
A
#
# COMPACT_ATOMS: atom_id res chain seq x y z
N MET A 1 -3.47 23.41 -13.33
CA MET A 1 -2.28 22.98 -12.58
C MET A 1 -1.08 22.56 -13.44
N LYS A 2 -1.21 22.34 -14.76
CA LYS A 2 -0.40 21.34 -15.48
C LYS A 2 1.04 21.69 -15.88
N GLU A 3 1.47 22.95 -15.88
CA GLU A 3 2.68 23.30 -16.65
C GLU A 3 3.99 23.46 -15.86
N LYS A 4 3.99 23.43 -14.52
CA LYS A 4 5.23 23.67 -13.74
C LYS A 4 5.42 22.83 -12.47
N LEU A 5 4.50 21.92 -12.14
CA LEU A 5 4.59 21.16 -10.91
C LEU A 5 5.29 19.82 -11.14
N ILE A 6 6.41 19.58 -10.43
CA ILE A 6 7.09 18.28 -10.44
C ILE A 6 6.61 17.46 -9.25
N PHE A 7 5.88 16.38 -9.53
CA PHE A 7 5.45 15.42 -8.52
C PHE A 7 6.35 14.19 -8.53
N ILE A 8 7.09 13.97 -7.43
CA ILE A 8 7.86 12.75 -7.22
C ILE A 8 7.00 11.71 -6.49
N HIS A 9 6.49 10.73 -7.23
CA HIS A 9 5.66 9.67 -6.70
C HIS A 9 6.53 8.51 -6.19
N ILE A 10 6.83 8.51 -4.90
CA ILE A 10 7.43 7.35 -4.22
C ILE A 10 6.40 6.20 -4.19
N PRO A 11 6.76 4.97 -4.61
CA PRO A 11 5.82 3.86 -4.56
C PRO A 11 5.21 3.65 -3.16
N LYS A 12 3.89 3.38 -3.14
CA LYS A 12 3.10 3.02 -1.95
C LYS A 12 2.84 4.15 -0.94
N THR A 13 2.91 5.41 -1.39
CA THR A 13 2.59 6.62 -0.59
C THR A 13 1.33 7.35 -1.08
N GLY A 14 0.39 6.65 -1.72
CA GLY A 14 -0.87 7.23 -2.20
C GLY A 14 -0.78 8.04 -3.50
N GLY A 15 0.42 8.13 -4.12
CA GLY A 15 0.65 9.02 -5.26
C GLY A 15 -0.09 8.67 -6.57
N THR A 16 -0.74 7.49 -6.69
CA THR A 16 -1.60 7.23 -7.86
C THR A 16 -2.79 8.20 -7.89
N SER A 17 -3.42 8.44 -6.75
CA SER A 17 -4.56 9.38 -6.66
C SER A 17 -4.12 10.80 -7.03
N ILE A 18 -2.97 11.25 -6.51
CA ILE A 18 -2.39 12.57 -6.78
C ILE A 18 -2.04 12.73 -8.26
N ASN A 19 -1.38 11.72 -8.86
CA ASN A 19 -1.04 11.79 -10.28
C ASN A 19 -2.28 11.90 -11.17
N CYS A 20 -3.30 11.09 -10.88
CA CYS A 20 -4.59 11.14 -11.58
C CYS A 20 -5.27 12.50 -11.41
N GLU A 21 -5.22 13.07 -10.21
CA GLU A 21 -5.76 14.39 -9.87
C GLU A 21 -5.04 15.51 -10.64
N ILE A 22 -3.71 15.57 -10.58
CA ILE A 22 -2.92 16.59 -11.31
C ILE A 22 -3.15 16.52 -12.81
N ASN A 23 -3.23 15.31 -13.36
CA ASN A 23 -3.33 15.10 -14.79
C ASN A 23 -4.78 15.06 -15.31
N GLN A 24 -5.77 15.03 -14.41
CA GLN A 24 -7.19 14.83 -14.70
C GLN A 24 -7.40 13.56 -15.56
N THR A 25 -6.88 12.44 -15.06
CA THR A 25 -6.90 11.14 -15.75
C THR A 25 -7.44 10.04 -14.84
N GLU A 26 -8.05 9.00 -15.42
CA GLU A 26 -8.51 7.84 -14.65
C GLU A 26 -7.37 6.92 -14.20
N TRP A 27 -6.27 6.92 -14.94
CA TRP A 27 -5.15 6.02 -14.78
C TRP A 27 -3.86 6.80 -14.62
N GLN A 28 -2.90 6.16 -13.95
CA GLN A 28 -1.56 6.70 -13.75
C GLN A 28 -0.90 7.01 -15.11
N THR A 29 -0.36 8.21 -15.27
CA THR A 29 0.37 8.61 -16.48
C THR A 29 1.76 7.96 -16.55
N THR A 30 2.37 7.99 -17.73
CA THR A 30 3.75 7.54 -17.92
C THR A 30 4.71 8.50 -17.22
N PRO A 31 5.79 8.02 -16.55
CA PRO A 31 6.77 8.88 -15.92
C PRO A 31 7.46 9.78 -16.96
N ASP A 32 7.63 11.07 -16.63
CA ASP A 32 8.20 12.09 -17.50
C ASP A 32 8.96 13.16 -16.67
N PHE A 33 9.05 14.39 -17.20
CA PHE A 33 9.67 15.52 -16.51
C PHE A 33 8.87 16.01 -15.29
N TYR A 34 7.54 16.08 -15.40
CA TYR A 34 6.67 16.62 -14.36
C TYR A 34 6.17 15.53 -13.40
N TYR A 35 6.25 14.27 -13.82
CA TYR A 35 5.82 13.14 -13.03
C TYR A 35 6.95 12.13 -12.88
N ARG A 36 7.56 12.10 -11.68
CA ARG A 36 8.68 11.21 -11.38
C ARG A 36 8.21 9.93 -10.72
N HIS A 37 8.62 8.79 -11.27
CA HIS A 37 8.26 7.48 -10.77
C HIS A 37 9.25 6.41 -11.28
N ILE A 38 8.97 5.14 -10.96
CA ILE A 38 9.71 4.01 -11.52
C ILE A 38 9.38 3.88 -13.01
N ASP A 39 10.42 3.93 -13.86
CA ASP A 39 10.34 3.48 -15.24
C ASP A 39 10.13 1.96 -15.26
N TYR A 40 9.02 1.51 -15.88
CA TYR A 40 8.65 0.11 -15.84
C TYR A 40 9.63 -0.80 -16.58
N LYS A 41 10.35 -0.34 -17.60
CA LYS A 41 11.27 -1.20 -18.38
C LYS A 41 12.57 -1.43 -17.61
N THR A 42 13.17 -0.35 -17.13
CA THR A 42 14.47 -0.36 -16.45
C THR A 42 14.36 -0.66 -14.95
N LYS A 43 13.16 -0.45 -14.37
CA LYS A 43 12.89 -0.46 -12.93
C LYS A 43 13.68 0.62 -12.17
N LYS A 44 14.22 1.63 -12.85
CA LYS A 44 14.91 2.78 -12.25
C LYS A 44 13.93 3.90 -11.93
N SER A 45 14.18 4.62 -10.85
CA SER A 45 13.52 5.90 -10.62
C SER A 45 14.10 6.95 -11.56
N ASN A 46 13.24 7.75 -12.18
CA ASN A 46 13.67 8.91 -12.99
C ASN A 46 13.82 10.20 -12.15
N SER A 47 13.88 10.09 -10.81
CA SER A 47 13.96 11.24 -9.90
C SER A 47 15.39 11.67 -9.59
N GLY A 48 16.38 10.80 -9.83
CA GLY A 48 17.76 10.98 -9.34
C GLY A 48 18.44 12.23 -9.87
N ASP A 49 18.08 12.68 -11.06
CA ASP A 49 18.68 13.86 -11.66
C ASP A 49 18.28 15.17 -10.95
N ILE A 50 17.17 15.18 -10.20
CA ILE A 50 16.75 16.31 -9.34
C ILE A 50 17.75 16.51 -8.18
N PHE A 51 18.33 15.41 -7.69
CA PHE A 51 19.23 15.42 -6.53
C PHE A 51 20.71 15.53 -6.92
N MET A 52 21.01 15.81 -8.20
CA MET A 52 22.38 16.07 -8.67
C MET A 52 22.69 17.56 -8.63
N GLU A 53 23.84 17.91 -8.05
CA GLU A 53 24.30 19.31 -7.94
C GLU A 53 24.34 20.03 -9.30
N SER A 54 24.86 19.34 -10.33
CA SER A 54 24.97 19.88 -11.69
C SER A 54 23.62 20.26 -12.31
N ASN A 55 22.51 19.77 -11.75
CA ASN A 55 21.16 20.04 -12.24
C ASN A 55 20.39 21.04 -11.36
N HIS A 56 21.00 21.64 -10.33
CA HIS A 56 20.29 22.58 -9.45
C HIS A 56 19.58 23.70 -10.24
N SER A 57 20.29 24.34 -11.17
CA SER A 57 19.74 25.42 -12.02
C SER A 57 18.60 24.97 -12.92
N LYS A 58 18.53 23.69 -13.28
CA LYS A 58 17.45 23.11 -14.10
C LYS A 58 16.15 22.97 -13.31
N TYR A 59 16.23 22.84 -11.98
CA TYR A 59 15.09 22.50 -11.13
C TYR A 59 14.64 23.62 -10.18
N LYS A 60 15.48 24.61 -9.91
CA LYS A 60 15.21 25.70 -8.94
C LYS A 60 13.92 26.49 -9.18
N ASP A 61 13.45 26.56 -10.43
CA ASP A 61 12.28 27.35 -10.82
C ASP A 61 10.99 26.52 -10.88
N PHE A 62 11.05 25.23 -10.52
CA PHE A 62 9.91 24.33 -10.50
C PHE A 62 9.46 24.06 -9.06
N PRO A 63 8.18 24.22 -8.72
CA PRO A 63 7.61 23.63 -7.52
C PRO A 63 7.76 22.10 -7.55
N ILE A 64 8.42 21.54 -6.54
CA ILE A 64 8.65 20.09 -6.43
C ILE A 64 8.05 19.58 -5.13
N PHE A 65 7.38 18.44 -5.18
CA PHE A 65 6.92 17.80 -3.96
C PHE A 65 6.82 16.28 -4.07
N PHE A 66 6.74 15.63 -2.91
CA PHE A 66 6.41 14.22 -2.79
C PHE A 66 5.65 13.91 -1.50
N PHE A 67 5.11 12.69 -1.44
CA PHE A 67 4.54 12.14 -0.21
C PHE A 67 5.44 11.06 0.36
N MET A 68 5.71 11.16 1.66
CA MET A 68 6.28 10.09 2.46
C MET A 68 5.19 9.28 3.16
N ARG A 69 5.60 8.12 3.63
CA ARG A 69 4.83 7.25 4.52
C ARG A 69 5.82 6.68 5.53
N ASN A 70 5.36 6.32 6.71
CA ASN A 70 6.15 5.58 7.69
C ASN A 70 6.92 4.45 6.97
N PRO A 71 8.26 4.38 7.09
CA PRO A 71 9.07 3.46 6.29
C PRO A 71 8.65 1.99 6.43
N ILE A 72 8.27 1.56 7.63
CA ILE A 72 7.82 0.18 7.89
C ILE A 72 6.45 -0.06 7.25
N GLU A 73 5.48 0.84 7.42
CA GLU A 73 4.18 0.72 6.75
C GLU A 73 4.31 0.71 5.22
N ARG A 74 5.25 1.50 4.67
CA ARG A 74 5.54 1.54 3.23
C ARG A 74 6.12 0.21 2.76
N LEU A 75 7.14 -0.32 3.45
CA LEU A 75 7.75 -1.62 3.16
C LEU A 75 6.72 -2.74 3.24
N PHE A 76 5.86 -2.71 4.24
CA PHE A 76 4.77 -3.65 4.41
C PHE A 76 3.83 -3.62 3.20
N SER A 77 3.37 -2.43 2.82
CA SER A 77 2.49 -2.25 1.66
C SER A 77 3.15 -2.68 0.35
N GLU A 78 4.46 -2.45 0.21
CA GLU A 78 5.26 -2.89 -0.95
C GLU A 78 5.39 -4.42 -0.98
N TYR A 79 5.78 -5.04 0.13
CA TYR A 79 5.98 -6.49 0.24
C TYR A 79 4.73 -7.24 -0.20
N TYR A 80 3.57 -6.97 0.40
CA TYR A 80 2.33 -7.67 0.06
C TYR A 80 1.82 -7.33 -1.35
N PHE A 81 2.12 -6.13 -1.85
CA PHE A 81 1.81 -5.79 -3.23
C PHE A 81 2.72 -6.55 -4.21
N LEU A 82 4.02 -6.65 -3.98
CA LEU A 82 4.95 -7.23 -4.94
C LEU A 82 5.17 -8.74 -4.78
N LYS A 83 4.83 -9.32 -3.62
CA LYS A 83 4.97 -10.76 -3.35
C LYS A 83 4.40 -11.67 -4.45
N PRO A 84 3.20 -11.42 -5.01
CA PRO A 84 2.67 -12.25 -6.11
C PRO A 84 3.29 -11.95 -7.48
N ARG A 85 4.10 -10.89 -7.63
CA ARG A 85 4.67 -10.41 -8.90
C ARG A 85 6.10 -10.90 -9.08
N LYS A 86 6.25 -12.06 -9.73
CA LYS A 86 7.54 -12.74 -9.93
C LYS A 86 8.58 -11.83 -10.59
N GLU A 87 8.18 -10.97 -11.50
CA GLU A 87 9.06 -10.05 -12.23
C GLU A 87 9.75 -9.00 -11.34
N PHE A 88 9.19 -8.72 -10.15
CA PHE A 88 9.81 -7.88 -9.14
C PHE A 88 10.53 -8.70 -8.08
N MET A 89 9.92 -9.80 -7.61
CA MET A 89 10.52 -10.65 -6.58
C MET A 89 11.79 -11.37 -7.06
N SER A 90 11.93 -11.62 -8.36
CA SER A 90 13.15 -12.19 -8.95
C SER A 90 14.34 -11.23 -8.98
N LEU A 91 14.14 -9.96 -8.63
CA LEU A 91 15.22 -8.97 -8.54
C LEU A 91 15.95 -9.04 -7.19
N LEU A 92 15.37 -9.72 -6.20
CA LEU A 92 16.02 -10.01 -4.93
C LEU A 92 16.93 -11.24 -5.07
N PRO A 93 17.97 -11.37 -4.22
CA PRO A 93 18.86 -12.53 -4.25
C PRO A 93 18.13 -13.87 -4.10
N ARG A 94 17.02 -13.86 -3.36
CA ARG A 94 16.10 -15.00 -3.20
C ARG A 94 14.71 -14.49 -2.81
N THR A 95 13.70 -15.33 -2.93
CA THR A 95 12.35 -14.98 -2.48
C THR A 95 12.29 -14.99 -0.94
N PRO A 96 11.88 -13.90 -0.28
CA PRO A 96 11.70 -13.86 1.18
C PRO A 96 10.47 -14.68 1.61
N ARG A 97 10.60 -15.43 2.70
CA ARG A 97 9.56 -16.28 3.28
C ARG A 97 8.58 -15.46 4.13
N SER A 98 9.06 -14.42 4.80
CA SER A 98 8.27 -13.51 5.64
C SER A 98 8.52 -12.04 5.29
N PHE A 99 7.69 -11.15 5.86
CA PHE A 99 7.91 -9.70 5.78
C PHE A 99 9.19 -9.30 6.51
N TYR A 100 9.43 -9.86 7.70
CA TYR A 100 10.66 -9.59 8.45
C TYR A 100 11.92 -9.97 7.65
N GLU A 101 11.94 -11.16 7.03
CA GLU A 101 13.05 -11.57 6.17
C GLU A 101 13.22 -10.67 4.94
N TYR A 102 12.12 -10.16 4.38
CA TYR A 102 12.16 -9.17 3.31
C TYR A 102 12.88 -7.90 3.77
N CYS A 103 12.55 -7.34 4.93
CA CYS A 103 13.17 -6.12 5.46
C CYS A 103 14.68 -6.25 5.74
N LYS A 104 15.16 -7.47 6.02
CA LYS A 104 16.58 -7.75 6.27
C LYS A 104 17.45 -7.76 5.00
N PHE A 105 16.85 -7.74 3.80
CA PHE A 105 17.64 -7.65 2.59
C PHE A 105 18.20 -6.24 2.41
N LYS A 106 19.52 -6.13 2.21
CA LYS A 106 20.15 -4.83 1.89
C LYS A 106 19.49 -4.15 0.69
N ASN A 107 18.96 -4.92 -0.25
CA ASN A 107 18.24 -4.45 -1.43
C ASN A 107 16.92 -3.71 -1.12
N THR A 108 16.25 -4.01 -0.01
CA THR A 108 14.95 -3.42 0.37
C THR A 108 15.09 -2.31 1.40
N GLN A 109 16.22 -2.25 2.10
CA GLN A 109 16.55 -1.23 3.10
C GLN A 109 16.70 0.16 2.49
N ASN A 110 16.33 1.21 3.22
CA ASN A 110 16.45 2.63 2.82
C ASN A 110 15.93 2.89 1.39
N SER A 111 14.84 2.19 1.06
CA SER A 111 14.24 2.16 -0.27
C SER A 111 13.75 3.53 -0.76
N ILE A 112 13.33 4.42 0.15
CA ILE A 112 12.85 5.76 -0.21
C ILE A 112 14.03 6.61 -0.69
N ILE A 113 15.10 6.68 0.11
CA ILE A 113 16.32 7.40 -0.25
C ILE A 113 16.90 6.85 -1.56
N LYS A 114 16.95 5.52 -1.72
CA LYS A 114 17.42 4.92 -2.97
C LYS A 114 16.58 5.32 -4.18
N PHE A 115 15.26 5.38 -4.00
CA PHE A 115 14.34 5.81 -5.05
C PHE A 115 14.55 7.29 -5.41
N LEU A 116 14.71 8.18 -4.42
CA LEU A 116 14.95 9.60 -4.67
C LEU A 116 16.24 9.81 -5.47
N LEU A 117 17.31 9.09 -5.12
CA LEU A 117 18.60 9.11 -5.82
C LEU A 117 18.60 8.42 -7.20
N GLY A 118 17.44 8.00 -7.73
CA GLY A 118 17.33 7.45 -9.08
C GLY A 118 17.76 5.99 -9.22
N HIS A 119 17.97 5.28 -8.11
CA HIS A 119 18.46 3.91 -8.18
C HIS A 119 17.39 2.94 -8.70
N ARG A 120 17.87 1.79 -9.17
CA ARG A 120 17.00 0.69 -9.61
C ARG A 120 16.33 0.07 -8.39
N MET A 121 15.06 -0.32 -8.56
CA MET A 121 14.36 -1.09 -7.55
C MET A 121 15.18 -2.31 -7.15
N TYR A 122 15.34 -2.50 -5.84
CA TYR A 122 16.14 -3.57 -5.26
C TYR A 122 17.63 -3.57 -5.63
N SER A 123 18.22 -2.46 -6.08
CA SER A 123 19.68 -2.33 -6.08
C SER A 123 20.22 -2.10 -4.67
N ASN A 124 21.51 -2.38 -4.47
CA ASN A 124 22.20 -2.18 -3.22
C ASN A 124 23.35 -1.16 -3.35
N PRO A 125 23.05 0.12 -3.64
CA PRO A 125 24.05 1.18 -3.65
C PRO A 125 24.58 1.42 -2.23
N ILE A 126 25.79 1.97 -2.14
CA ILE A 126 26.35 2.43 -0.86
C ILE A 126 25.60 3.70 -0.45
N LEU A 127 25.00 3.67 0.74
CA LEU A 127 24.45 4.85 1.40
C LEU A 127 25.27 5.14 2.66
N ASN A 128 25.56 6.41 2.88
CA ASN A 128 26.27 6.90 4.06
C ASN A 128 25.75 8.31 4.39
N GLU A 129 26.20 8.87 5.52
CA GLU A 129 25.77 10.20 5.98
C GLU A 129 26.07 11.30 4.95
N SER A 130 27.17 11.23 4.18
CA SER A 130 27.46 12.23 3.15
C SER A 130 26.41 12.23 2.04
N VAL A 131 26.01 11.06 1.56
CA VAL A 131 24.93 10.91 0.56
C VAL A 131 23.60 11.41 1.12
N TYR A 132 23.28 11.09 2.38
CA TYR A 132 22.07 11.56 3.04
C TYR A 132 22.06 13.09 3.19
N SER A 133 23.15 13.69 3.66
CA SER A 133 23.27 15.14 3.82
C SER A 133 23.14 15.88 2.49
N GLN A 134 23.74 15.38 1.41
CA GLN A 134 23.56 15.95 0.07
C GLN A 134 22.09 15.92 -0.37
N LEU A 135 21.38 14.82 -0.10
CA LEU A 135 19.95 14.73 -0.41
C LEU A 135 19.13 15.76 0.37
N ILE A 136 19.39 15.92 1.67
CA ILE A 136 18.72 16.93 2.51
C ILE A 136 19.02 18.34 2.02
N GLU A 137 20.29 18.65 1.74
CA GLU A 137 20.70 19.94 1.18
C GLU A 137 19.97 20.22 -0.14
N ARG A 138 19.80 19.21 -1.01
CA ARG A 138 19.01 19.38 -2.24
C ARG A 138 17.53 19.62 -1.96
N ILE A 139 16.93 18.94 -0.98
CA ILE A 139 15.54 19.19 -0.57
C ILE A 139 15.37 20.64 -0.11
N GLU A 140 16.29 21.14 0.71
CA GLU A 140 16.24 22.49 1.27
C GLU A 140 16.49 23.56 0.21
N THR A 141 17.56 23.41 -0.58
CA THR A 141 17.96 24.40 -1.60
C THR A 141 17.01 24.47 -2.79
N LEU A 142 16.34 23.37 -3.15
CA LEU A 142 15.28 23.36 -4.16
C LEU A 142 13.88 23.59 -3.57
N ASN A 143 13.79 23.85 -2.25
CA ASN A 143 12.53 24.07 -1.54
C ASN A 143 11.48 22.96 -1.81
N ILE A 144 11.92 21.70 -1.84
CA ILE A 144 11.07 20.54 -2.13
C ILE A 144 10.10 20.33 -0.96
N LYS A 145 8.80 20.32 -1.24
CA LYS A 145 7.76 20.14 -0.21
C LYS A 145 7.43 18.66 0.00
N ILE A 146 7.19 18.27 1.24
CA ILE A 146 6.96 16.87 1.61
C ILE A 146 5.64 16.74 2.36
N GLY A 147 4.71 15.95 1.81
CA GLY A 147 3.49 15.52 2.49
C GLY A 147 3.67 14.19 3.23
N ILE A 148 2.81 13.94 4.21
CA ILE A 148 2.76 12.70 5.01
C ILE A 148 1.49 11.93 4.65
N PHE A 149 1.64 10.67 4.23
CA PHE A 149 0.53 9.82 3.81
C PHE A 149 -0.45 9.53 4.96
N GLU A 150 0.06 9.36 6.18
CA GLU A 150 -0.73 9.13 7.39
C GLU A 150 -1.62 10.34 7.73
N ASP A 151 -1.20 11.55 7.37
CA ASP A 151 -1.91 12.80 7.59
C ASP A 151 -2.25 13.48 6.25
N TYR A 152 -2.92 12.70 5.38
CA TYR A 152 -3.06 13.01 3.96
C TYR A 152 -3.80 14.33 3.69
N VAL A 153 -4.92 14.58 4.37
CA VAL A 153 -5.70 15.82 4.17
C VAL A 153 -4.91 17.03 4.60
N ARG A 154 -4.31 16.99 5.80
CA ARG A 154 -3.44 18.08 6.28
C ARG A 154 -2.27 18.33 5.34
N SER A 155 -1.68 17.27 4.81
CA SER A 155 -0.61 17.36 3.83
C SER A 155 -1.05 18.01 2.52
N LEU A 156 -2.26 17.73 2.05
CA LEU A 156 -2.79 18.38 0.85
C LEU A 156 -3.00 19.88 1.07
N VAL A 157 -3.59 20.29 2.20
CA VAL A 157 -3.78 21.70 2.58
C VAL A 157 -2.43 22.43 2.72
N TYR A 158 -1.46 21.77 3.36
CA TYR A 158 -0.08 22.25 3.43
C TYR A 158 0.53 22.49 2.05
N LEU A 159 0.37 21.53 1.13
CA LEU A 159 0.90 21.64 -0.22
C LEU A 159 0.18 22.70 -1.06
N GLU A 160 -1.13 22.91 -0.89
CA GLU A 160 -1.85 24.03 -1.54
C GLU A 160 -1.23 25.36 -1.18
N LYS A 161 -1.04 25.59 0.13
CA LYS A 161 -0.45 26.81 0.66
C LYS A 161 0.98 27.02 0.19
N GLU A 162 1.83 26.00 0.34
CA GLU A 162 3.28 26.13 0.08
C GLU A 162 3.63 26.13 -1.41
N LEU A 163 2.83 25.49 -2.25
CA LEU A 163 3.07 25.41 -3.70
C LEU A 163 2.19 26.39 -4.48
N ASN A 164 1.30 27.12 -3.80
CA ASN A 164 0.29 27.98 -4.41
C ASN A 164 -0.52 27.26 -5.51
N ILE A 165 -1.07 26.10 -5.14
CA ILE A 165 -1.92 25.27 -6.00
C ILE A 165 -3.31 25.09 -5.37
N SER A 166 -4.26 24.63 -6.16
CA SER A 166 -5.60 24.27 -5.69
C SER A 166 -5.94 22.87 -6.17
N TRP A 167 -6.27 21.99 -5.23
CA TRP A 167 -6.82 20.68 -5.52
C TRP A 167 -8.31 20.79 -5.88
N ASN A 168 -8.86 19.78 -6.54
CA ASN A 168 -10.31 19.66 -6.61
C ASN A 168 -10.87 19.40 -5.20
N GLU A 169 -12.07 19.94 -4.93
CA GLU A 169 -12.79 19.73 -3.66
C GLU A 169 -12.96 18.25 -3.31
N THR A 170 -13.07 17.39 -4.34
CA THR A 170 -13.17 15.94 -4.14
C THR A 170 -12.03 15.20 -4.83
N ILE A 171 -11.16 14.57 -4.03
CA ILE A 171 -10.11 13.70 -4.54
C ILE A 171 -10.53 12.24 -4.36
N GLN A 172 -10.65 11.52 -5.47
CA GLN A 172 -10.99 10.09 -5.44
C GLN A 172 -9.79 9.24 -4.99
N LYS A 173 -9.99 8.42 -3.96
CA LYS A 173 -9.03 7.39 -3.53
C LYS A 173 -8.99 6.25 -4.55
N LYS A 174 -8.08 6.32 -5.54
CA LYS A 174 -7.99 5.31 -6.62
C LYS A 174 -7.45 3.94 -6.18
N ARG A 175 -6.74 3.86 -5.05
CA ARG A 175 -6.18 2.62 -4.50
C ARG A 175 -6.28 2.62 -2.99
N ILE A 176 -7.28 1.95 -2.46
CA ILE A 176 -7.41 1.66 -1.03
C ILE A 176 -6.99 0.21 -0.82
N THR A 177 -6.06 -0.03 0.10
CA THR A 177 -5.76 -1.41 0.51
C THR A 177 -7.00 -1.95 1.23
N ILE A 178 -7.63 -2.97 0.66
CA ILE A 178 -8.89 -3.56 1.17
C ILE A 178 -8.72 -4.01 2.64
N ASP A 179 -7.53 -4.53 2.96
CA ASP A 179 -7.08 -4.77 4.31
C ASP A 179 -5.91 -3.83 4.63
N LYS A 180 -5.97 -3.14 5.78
CA LYS A 180 -4.77 -2.63 6.44
C LYS A 180 -4.53 -3.70 7.50
N PRO A 181 -3.69 -4.71 7.25
CA PRO A 181 -3.45 -5.76 8.23
C PRO A 181 -3.18 -5.10 9.57
N SER A 182 -4.03 -5.33 10.58
CA SER A 182 -3.79 -4.85 11.95
C SER A 182 -2.65 -5.65 12.63
N TYR A 183 -1.82 -6.31 11.83
CA TYR A 183 -0.94 -7.42 12.15
C TYR A 183 0.38 -7.21 11.40
N LEU A 184 1.01 -6.06 11.60
CA LEU A 184 2.46 -6.10 11.79
C LEU A 184 2.68 -6.95 13.05
N GLU A 185 2.66 -8.27 12.90
CA GLU A 185 3.11 -9.23 13.91
C GLU A 185 4.64 -9.14 13.98
N LEU A 186 5.15 -7.94 14.21
CA LEU A 186 6.54 -7.71 14.52
C LEU A 186 6.65 -7.71 16.04
N SER A 187 7.63 -8.43 16.59
CA SER A 187 8.06 -8.16 17.96
C SER A 187 8.66 -6.76 18.05
N ASN A 188 8.80 -6.21 19.26
CA ASN A 188 9.46 -4.93 19.45
C ASN A 188 10.91 -4.97 18.94
N GLU A 189 11.60 -6.08 19.14
CA GLU A 189 12.97 -6.31 18.66
C GLU A 189 13.02 -6.33 17.12
N GLU A 190 12.06 -6.98 16.46
CA GLU A 190 11.98 -6.98 15.00
C GLU A 190 11.68 -5.58 14.46
N TYR A 191 10.82 -4.81 15.13
CA TYR A 191 10.51 -3.44 14.78
C TYR A 191 11.75 -2.54 14.86
N ASP A 192 12.48 -2.62 15.98
CA ASP A 192 13.69 -1.82 16.22
C ASP A 192 14.81 -2.18 15.23
N GLU A 193 15.02 -3.47 14.95
CA GLU A 193 15.98 -3.91 13.94
C GLU A 193 15.61 -3.35 12.55
N ILE A 194 14.34 -3.44 12.15
CA ILE A 194 13.90 -2.87 10.86
C ILE A 194 14.08 -1.35 10.85
N LYS A 195 13.82 -0.66 11.96
CA LYS A 195 14.03 0.79 12.08
C LYS A 195 15.50 1.15 11.88
N GLU A 196 16.41 0.43 12.51
CA GLU A 196 17.86 0.63 12.38
C GLU A 196 18.33 0.41 10.93
N LEU A 197 17.90 -0.70 10.32
CA LEU A 197 18.22 -1.04 8.93
C LEU A 197 17.68 -0.02 7.91
N ASN A 198 16.66 0.77 8.28
CA ASN A 198 16.04 1.81 7.47
C ASN A 198 16.26 3.21 8.05
N SER A 199 17.36 3.41 8.78
CA SER A 199 17.64 4.64 9.53
C SER A 199 17.58 5.91 8.68
N PHE A 200 18.07 5.91 7.43
CA PHE A 200 17.99 7.10 6.57
C PHE A 200 16.56 7.40 6.10
N ASP A 201 15.77 6.38 5.77
CA ASP A 201 14.35 6.57 5.44
C ASP A 201 13.59 7.13 6.67
N PHE A 202 13.92 6.66 7.88
CA PHE A 202 13.33 7.17 9.13
C PHE A 202 13.76 8.60 9.45
N LYS A 203 15.04 8.94 9.30
CA LYS A 203 15.53 10.32 9.48
C LYS A 203 14.79 11.30 8.56
N LEU A 204 14.61 10.95 7.28
CA LEU A 204 13.87 11.78 6.33
C LEU A 204 12.38 11.86 6.68
N TYR A 205 11.78 10.76 7.14
CA TYR A 205 10.38 10.74 7.56
C TYR A 205 10.15 11.65 8.77
N GLU A 206 11.00 11.55 9.80
CA GLU A 206 10.94 12.38 11.00
C GLU A 206 11.15 13.87 10.67
N TYR A 207 12.08 14.18 9.76
CA TYR A 207 12.26 15.53 9.21
C TYR A 207 10.97 16.06 8.54
N ALA A 208 10.33 15.27 7.68
CA ALA A 208 9.11 15.67 6.99
C ALA A 208 7.91 15.86 7.96
N VAL A 209 7.77 14.98 8.96
CA VAL A 209 6.74 15.09 10.00
C VAL A 209 6.92 16.37 10.81
N LYS A 210 8.17 16.72 11.15
CA LYS A 210 8.48 17.97 11.86
C LYS A 210 8.02 19.20 11.05
N ILE A 211 8.36 19.27 9.77
CA ILE A 211 7.92 20.36 8.87
C ILE A 211 6.40 20.48 8.82
N LEU A 212 5.70 19.36 8.63
CA LEU A 212 4.23 19.38 8.58
C LEU A 212 3.64 19.86 9.91
N ASN A 213 4.20 19.44 11.05
CA ASN A 213 3.76 19.87 12.36
C ASN A 213 3.97 21.38 12.60
N GLU A 214 5.06 21.95 12.08
CA GLU A 214 5.41 23.37 12.21
C GLU A 214 4.65 24.27 11.21
N SER A 215 4.04 23.70 10.17
CA SER A 215 3.37 24.45 9.09
C SER A 215 2.12 25.26 9.50
N ASN A 216 1.60 25.04 10.71
CA ASN A 216 0.42 25.71 11.28
C ASN A 216 -0.78 25.81 10.30
N VAL A 217 -1.04 24.74 9.54
CA VAL A 217 -2.17 24.68 8.61
C VAL A 217 -3.50 24.58 9.35
N ASN A 218 -4.47 25.40 8.96
CA ASN A 218 -5.83 25.34 9.48
C ASN A 218 -6.66 24.36 8.64
N LEU A 219 -7.16 23.30 9.27
CA LEU A 219 -8.02 22.32 8.61
C LEU A 219 -9.47 22.80 8.46
N ASP A 220 -9.92 23.78 9.24
CA ASP A 220 -11.29 24.29 9.20
C ASP A 220 -11.59 25.05 7.91
N THR A 221 -10.55 25.49 7.19
CA THR A 221 -10.66 26.13 5.87
C THR A 221 -10.53 25.13 4.71
N ALA A 222 -10.32 23.85 5.00
CA ALA A 222 -10.07 22.84 3.97
C ALA A 222 -11.39 22.31 3.38
N ASN A 223 -11.66 22.62 2.11
CA ASN A 223 -12.79 22.06 1.36
C ASN A 223 -12.44 20.72 0.67
N ILE A 224 -11.39 20.03 1.13
CA ILE A 224 -10.91 18.79 0.51
C ILE A 224 -11.60 17.59 1.15
N VAL A 225 -12.48 16.95 0.40
CA VAL A 225 -13.12 15.69 0.75
C VAL A 225 -12.44 14.55 0.00
N LEU A 226 -11.91 13.57 0.75
CA LEU A 226 -11.43 12.34 0.13
C LEU A 226 -12.62 11.41 -0.12
N SER A 227 -13.06 11.33 -1.38
CA SER A 227 -14.12 10.40 -1.77
C SER A 227 -13.55 9.02 -2.08
N GLY A 228 -14.38 8.00 -1.89
CA GLY A 228 -14.06 6.62 -2.18
C GLY A 228 -13.99 5.76 -0.93
N SER A 229 -14.60 4.60 -1.04
CA SER A 229 -14.69 3.59 0.00
C SER A 229 -13.73 2.44 -0.32
N ARG A 230 -13.19 1.78 0.71
CA ARG A 230 -12.40 0.53 0.51
C ARG A 230 -13.18 -0.55 -0.24
N TYR A 231 -14.50 -0.41 -0.26
CA TYR A 231 -15.47 -1.22 -0.96
C TYR A 231 -15.48 -1.00 -2.48
N ASP A 232 -15.09 0.18 -2.97
CA ASP A 232 -15.18 0.55 -4.39
C ASP A 232 -14.23 -0.26 -5.28
N TYR A 233 -13.14 -0.77 -4.69
CA TYR A 233 -12.15 -1.58 -5.41
C TYR A 233 -12.43 -3.09 -5.34
N ILE A 234 -13.38 -3.54 -4.52
CA ILE A 234 -13.57 -4.96 -4.21
C ILE A 234 -13.95 -5.76 -5.44
N GLU A 235 -14.91 -5.29 -6.24
CA GLU A 235 -15.32 -6.00 -7.45
C GLU A 235 -14.16 -6.16 -8.43
N LYS A 236 -13.38 -5.10 -8.65
CA LYS A 236 -12.21 -5.14 -9.54
C LYS A 236 -11.11 -6.04 -8.98
N TYR A 237 -10.97 -6.11 -7.66
CA TYR A 237 -10.04 -7.01 -6.99
C TYR A 237 -10.47 -8.47 -7.16
N THR A 238 -11.75 -8.80 -6.90
CA THR A 238 -12.25 -10.18 -6.94
C THR A 238 -12.37 -10.78 -8.34
N GLN A 239 -12.27 -9.95 -9.39
CA GLN A 239 -12.05 -10.42 -10.76
C GLN A 239 -10.74 -11.21 -10.92
N ARG A 240 -9.74 -10.94 -10.07
CA ARG A 240 -8.38 -11.52 -10.18
C ARG A 240 -7.95 -12.30 -8.95
N PHE A 241 -8.45 -11.93 -7.77
CA PHE A 241 -7.97 -12.43 -6.49
C PHE A 241 -9.13 -12.93 -5.62
N ILE A 242 -8.81 -13.70 -4.57
CA ILE A 242 -9.80 -14.11 -3.57
C ILE A 242 -9.86 -13.03 -2.49
N LEU A 243 -11.07 -12.66 -2.03
CA LEU A 243 -11.27 -11.51 -1.14
C LEU A 243 -10.36 -11.56 0.10
N ILE A 244 -10.24 -12.72 0.73
CA ILE A 244 -9.44 -12.95 1.95
C ILE A 244 -7.97 -13.34 1.68
N GLU A 245 -7.53 -13.41 0.43
CA GLU A 245 -6.22 -13.95 0.05
C GLU A 245 -5.03 -13.28 0.74
N THR A 246 -5.12 -11.98 0.96
CA THR A 246 -4.06 -11.18 1.61
C THR A 246 -3.88 -11.49 3.09
N ILE A 247 -4.87 -12.12 3.72
CA ILE A 247 -4.97 -12.38 5.17
C ILE A 247 -4.59 -13.82 5.49
N MET A 248 -4.58 -14.69 4.47
CA MET A 248 -4.27 -16.09 4.66
C MET A 248 -2.78 -16.30 4.93
N THR A 249 -2.50 -17.10 5.97
CA THR A 249 -1.17 -17.66 6.25
C THR A 249 -0.71 -18.54 5.09
N GLN A 250 0.53 -19.06 5.13
CA GLN A 250 1.00 -19.98 4.09
C GLN A 250 0.12 -21.23 3.97
N LYS A 251 -0.30 -21.82 5.09
CA LYS A 251 -1.27 -22.93 5.10
C LYS A 251 -2.64 -22.49 4.56
N GLY A 252 -3.08 -21.30 4.95
CA GLY A 252 -4.30 -20.68 4.42
C GLY A 252 -4.29 -20.52 2.90
N LYS A 253 -3.14 -20.14 2.31
CA LYS A 253 -2.99 -20.05 0.85
C LYS A 253 -3.07 -21.40 0.16
N THR A 254 -2.54 -22.45 0.78
CA THR A 254 -2.73 -23.83 0.31
C THR A 254 -4.21 -24.21 0.33
N PHE A 255 -4.93 -23.88 1.40
CA PHE A 255 -6.38 -24.06 1.47
C PHE A 255 -7.13 -23.30 0.35
N LEU A 256 -6.75 -22.04 0.08
CA LEU A 256 -7.34 -21.28 -1.03
C LEU A 256 -7.06 -21.94 -2.38
N ALA A 257 -5.83 -22.44 -2.60
CA ALA A 257 -5.46 -23.13 -3.83
C ALA A 257 -6.23 -24.44 -4.01
N GLN A 258 -6.41 -25.22 -2.94
CA GLN A 258 -7.21 -26.45 -2.94
C GLN A 258 -8.68 -26.18 -3.26
N ASN A 259 -9.21 -25.04 -2.80
CA ASN A 259 -10.61 -24.64 -2.99
C ASN A 259 -10.78 -23.58 -4.11
N LYS A 260 -9.81 -23.44 -5.02
CA LYS A 260 -9.79 -22.39 -6.05
C LYS A 260 -11.04 -22.39 -6.93
N SER A 261 -11.57 -23.57 -7.26
CA SER A 261 -12.76 -23.72 -8.09
C SER A 261 -14.02 -23.16 -7.41
N PHE A 262 -14.15 -23.34 -6.10
CA PHE A 262 -15.22 -22.75 -5.30
C PHE A 262 -15.16 -21.23 -5.34
N PHE A 263 -14.01 -20.62 -5.03
CA PHE A 263 -13.88 -19.17 -5.01
C PHE A 263 -14.06 -18.53 -6.39
N ALA A 264 -13.59 -19.19 -7.45
CA ALA A 264 -13.83 -18.73 -8.82
C ALA A 264 -15.32 -18.71 -9.17
N LYS A 265 -16.07 -19.75 -8.79
CA LYS A 265 -17.52 -19.83 -8.98
C LYS A 265 -18.27 -18.78 -8.14
N LEU A 266 -17.85 -18.59 -6.89
CA LEU A 266 -18.41 -17.59 -5.99
C LEU A 266 -18.28 -16.18 -6.58
N ASN A 267 -17.06 -15.77 -6.92
CA ASN A 267 -16.81 -14.46 -7.49
C ASN A 267 -17.60 -14.26 -8.79
N LEU A 268 -17.58 -15.24 -9.70
CA LEU A 268 -18.33 -15.18 -10.95
C LEU A 268 -19.84 -15.02 -10.72
N SER A 269 -20.41 -15.76 -9.77
CA SER A 269 -21.83 -15.68 -9.41
C SER A 269 -22.20 -14.29 -8.88
N LEU A 270 -21.40 -13.75 -7.96
CA LEU A 270 -21.65 -12.43 -7.38
C LEU A 270 -21.47 -11.30 -8.40
N HIS A 271 -20.48 -11.39 -9.30
CA HIS A 271 -20.30 -10.43 -10.39
C HIS A 271 -21.52 -10.39 -11.33
N ARG A 272 -22.16 -11.55 -11.60
CA ARG A 272 -23.39 -11.60 -12.42
C ARG A 272 -24.59 -10.96 -11.73
N LYS A 273 -24.64 -11.00 -10.40
CA LYS A 273 -25.69 -10.34 -9.60
C LYS A 273 -25.58 -8.81 -9.55
N LYS A 274 -24.49 -8.24 -10.10
CA LYS A 274 -24.23 -6.77 -10.12
C LYS A 274 -24.26 -6.12 -8.72
N LEU A 275 -23.98 -6.88 -7.67
CA LEU A 275 -23.85 -6.37 -6.31
C LEU A 275 -22.61 -5.48 -6.21
N ARG A 276 -22.69 -4.41 -5.41
CA ARG A 276 -21.60 -3.45 -5.27
C ARG A 276 -21.16 -3.24 -3.83
N GLY A 277 -19.90 -2.85 -3.69
CA GLY A 277 -19.33 -2.41 -2.42
C GLY A 277 -19.63 -3.31 -1.22
N GLN A 278 -20.29 -2.78 -0.20
CA GLN A 278 -20.63 -3.52 1.03
C GLN A 278 -21.56 -4.71 0.77
N GLU A 279 -22.55 -4.55 -0.11
CA GLU A 279 -23.51 -5.62 -0.44
C GLU A 279 -22.82 -6.82 -1.08
N TYR A 280 -21.86 -6.55 -1.97
CA TYR A 280 -21.03 -7.60 -2.56
C TYR A 280 -20.30 -8.40 -1.48
N VAL A 281 -19.68 -7.71 -0.50
CA VAL A 281 -18.92 -8.36 0.57
C VAL A 281 -19.83 -9.16 1.50
N ARG A 282 -20.99 -8.63 1.89
CA ARG A 282 -21.97 -9.36 2.71
C ARG A 282 -22.41 -10.64 2.01
N ALA A 283 -22.73 -10.57 0.72
CA ALA A 283 -23.09 -11.75 -0.06
C ALA A 283 -21.94 -12.76 -0.18
N TRP A 284 -20.70 -12.26 -0.35
CA TRP A 284 -19.49 -13.09 -0.37
C TRP A 284 -19.29 -13.83 0.96
N ASN A 285 -19.36 -13.12 2.09
CA ASN A 285 -19.22 -13.70 3.43
C ASN A 285 -20.30 -14.71 3.74
N SER A 286 -21.57 -14.39 3.41
CA SER A 286 -22.70 -15.28 3.64
C SER A 286 -22.53 -16.61 2.90
N ALA A 287 -22.21 -16.56 1.61
CA ALA A 287 -21.97 -17.76 0.81
C ALA A 287 -20.75 -18.54 1.32
N PHE A 288 -19.66 -17.84 1.65
CA PHE A 288 -18.45 -18.50 2.15
C PHE A 288 -18.69 -19.18 3.51
N ARG A 289 -19.36 -18.50 4.44
CA ARG A 289 -19.73 -19.03 5.75
C ARG A 289 -20.64 -20.25 5.62
N ALA A 290 -21.69 -20.17 4.82
CA ALA A 290 -22.60 -21.30 4.58
C ALA A 290 -21.83 -22.53 4.06
N SER A 291 -20.88 -22.30 3.15
CA SER A 291 -20.02 -23.35 2.62
C SER A 291 -19.00 -23.89 3.65
N LEU A 292 -18.53 -23.08 4.60
CA LEU A 292 -17.67 -23.53 5.71
C LEU A 292 -18.43 -24.40 6.72
N VAL A 293 -19.65 -24.02 7.09
CA VAL A 293 -20.50 -24.79 8.02
C VAL A 293 -20.67 -26.23 7.52
N ASN A 294 -20.85 -26.41 6.20
CA ASN A 294 -21.00 -27.74 5.60
C ASN A 294 -19.69 -28.53 5.47
N ALA A 295 -18.53 -27.92 5.71
CA ALA A 295 -17.22 -28.51 5.49
C ALA A 295 -16.43 -28.75 6.79
N ILE A 296 -16.95 -28.30 7.94
CA ILE A 296 -16.29 -28.38 9.25
C ILE A 296 -17.12 -29.28 10.16
N ASP A 297 -16.52 -30.37 10.63
CA ASP A 297 -17.18 -31.32 11.55
C ASP A 297 -16.91 -30.99 13.04
N ASP A 298 -15.95 -30.11 13.33
CA ASP A 298 -15.59 -29.74 14.71
C ASP A 298 -16.59 -28.76 15.33
N HIS A 299 -17.34 -29.22 16.33
CA HIS A 299 -18.37 -28.44 17.01
C HIS A 299 -17.83 -27.13 17.62
N LYS A 300 -16.62 -27.12 18.19
CA LYS A 300 -16.03 -25.90 18.77
C LYS A 300 -15.70 -24.85 17.70
N THR A 301 -15.29 -25.29 16.53
CA THR A 301 -15.04 -24.42 15.37
C THR A 301 -16.35 -23.90 14.80
N LEU A 302 -17.39 -24.73 14.71
CA LEU A 302 -18.73 -24.31 14.28
C LEU A 302 -19.30 -23.24 15.20
N GLU A 303 -19.20 -23.42 16.52
CA GLU A 303 -19.64 -22.41 17.50
C GLU A 303 -18.88 -21.08 17.32
N LYS A 304 -17.57 -21.13 17.09
CA LYS A 304 -16.79 -19.92 16.77
C LYS A 304 -17.21 -19.28 15.46
N LEU A 305 -17.50 -20.08 14.44
CA LEU A 305 -17.96 -19.61 13.14
C LEU A 305 -19.31 -18.91 13.26
N GLU A 306 -20.24 -19.46 14.03
CA GLU A 306 -21.55 -18.86 14.32
C GLU A 306 -21.41 -17.55 15.11
N ASN A 307 -20.47 -17.50 16.05
CA ASN A 307 -20.18 -16.31 16.87
C ASN A 307 -19.45 -15.18 16.12
N ILE A 308 -18.91 -15.41 14.91
CA ILE A 308 -18.44 -14.31 14.06
C ILE A 308 -19.69 -13.53 13.64
N SER A 309 -19.90 -12.34 14.19
CA SER A 309 -21.10 -11.53 13.93
C SER A 309 -21.35 -11.36 12.42
N SER A 310 -22.47 -11.89 11.94
CA SER A 310 -23.03 -11.62 10.61
C SER A 310 -23.57 -10.18 10.48
N ASN A 311 -23.64 -9.45 11.60
CA ASN A 311 -24.08 -8.06 11.72
C ASN A 311 -22.93 -7.14 12.15
N CYS A 312 -21.72 -7.34 11.63
CA CYS A 312 -20.73 -6.27 11.70
C CYS A 312 -21.20 -5.10 10.81
N ASP A 313 -21.12 -3.87 11.34
CA ASP A 313 -21.30 -2.63 10.56
C ASP A 313 -20.35 -2.58 9.35
N ASP A 314 -19.25 -3.34 9.44
CA ASP A 314 -18.19 -3.43 8.45
C ASP A 314 -18.03 -4.88 7.90
N PRO A 315 -18.66 -5.20 6.75
CA PRO A 315 -18.56 -6.52 6.13
C PRO A 315 -17.15 -7.06 5.91
N LEU A 316 -16.16 -6.20 5.71
CA LEU A 316 -14.76 -6.65 5.57
C LEU A 316 -14.20 -7.21 6.87
N GLN A 317 -14.58 -6.70 8.04
CA GLN A 317 -14.13 -7.27 9.32
C GLN A 317 -14.65 -8.68 9.51
N GLU A 318 -15.87 -8.96 9.05
CA GLU A 318 -16.39 -10.32 9.01
C GLU A 318 -15.54 -11.20 8.08
N SER A 319 -15.19 -10.73 6.87
CA SER A 319 -14.27 -11.46 5.98
C SER A 319 -12.93 -11.78 6.67
N PHE A 320 -12.41 -10.83 7.45
CA PHE A 320 -11.12 -10.95 8.13
C PHE A 320 -11.21 -11.93 9.31
N ALA A 321 -12.30 -11.89 10.08
CA ALA A 321 -12.56 -12.82 11.15
C ALA A 321 -12.70 -14.26 10.63
N LEU A 322 -13.41 -14.45 9.51
CA LEU A 322 -13.52 -15.76 8.83
C LEU A 322 -12.13 -16.27 8.41
N ALA A 323 -11.29 -15.41 7.81
CA ALA A 323 -9.94 -15.77 7.42
C ALA A 323 -9.05 -16.16 8.62
N LYS A 324 -9.13 -15.39 9.72
CA LYS A 324 -8.39 -15.66 10.96
C LYS A 324 -8.79 -16.99 11.58
N LEU A 325 -10.10 -17.28 11.67
CA LEU A 325 -10.60 -18.56 12.16
C LEU A 325 -10.00 -19.73 11.36
N ILE A 326 -10.06 -19.65 10.02
CA ILE A 326 -9.48 -20.70 9.17
C ILE A 326 -7.98 -20.85 9.39
N ASN A 327 -7.23 -19.75 9.46
CA ASN A 327 -5.80 -19.81 9.75
C ASN A 327 -5.52 -20.54 11.08
N THR A 328 -6.29 -20.24 12.13
CA THR A 328 -6.17 -20.89 13.44
C THR A 328 -6.46 -22.40 13.35
N GLU A 329 -7.51 -22.81 12.64
CA GLU A 329 -7.87 -24.23 12.55
C GLU A 329 -6.91 -25.04 11.66
N LEU A 330 -6.41 -24.45 10.57
CA LEU A 330 -5.35 -25.05 9.75
C LEU A 330 -4.02 -25.21 10.49
N ASN A 331 -3.82 -24.46 11.58
CA ASN A 331 -2.65 -24.63 12.44
C ASN A 331 -2.80 -25.80 13.42
N LYS A 332 -4.03 -26.17 13.80
CA LYS A 332 -4.32 -27.30 14.70
C LYS A 332 -4.48 -28.63 13.96
N SER A 333 -4.98 -28.60 12.72
CA SER A 333 -5.24 -29.80 11.91
C SER A 333 -4.17 -30.04 10.85
N THR A 334 -3.90 -31.32 10.55
CA THR A 334 -3.10 -31.73 9.37
C THR A 334 -3.91 -31.73 8.07
N HIS A 335 -5.23 -31.68 8.17
CA HIS A 335 -6.16 -31.74 7.05
C HIS A 335 -6.96 -30.43 6.92
N ALA A 336 -6.88 -29.81 5.75
CA ALA A 336 -7.64 -28.62 5.42
C ALA A 336 -9.07 -28.99 4.98
N PRO A 337 -10.12 -28.27 5.43
CA PRO A 337 -11.48 -28.54 4.99
C PRO A 337 -11.62 -28.32 3.47
N LYS A 338 -12.34 -29.22 2.80
CA LYS A 338 -12.66 -29.12 1.37
C LYS A 338 -14.06 -28.55 1.20
N ILE A 339 -14.13 -27.39 0.57
CA ILE A 339 -15.37 -26.70 0.26
C ILE A 339 -15.77 -27.06 -1.18
N ASN A 340 -16.62 -28.07 -1.32
CA ASN A 340 -16.95 -28.63 -2.63
C ASN A 340 -18.25 -28.08 -3.25
N ARG A 341 -19.05 -27.31 -2.51
CA ARG A 341 -20.36 -26.82 -2.97
C ARG A 341 -20.57 -25.33 -2.67
N LEU A 342 -21.00 -24.62 -3.71
CA LEU A 342 -21.58 -23.28 -3.61
C LEU A 342 -23.06 -23.50 -3.34
N ASN A 343 -23.53 -23.15 -2.14
CA ASN A 343 -24.94 -23.26 -1.77
C ASN A 343 -25.68 -21.96 -2.12
#